data_AF-D2S9A5-F1
#
_entry.id   AF-D2S9A5-F1
#
_cell.length_a   1.000
_cell.length_b   1.000
_cell.length_c   1.000
_cell.angle_alpha   90.00
_cell.angle_beta   90.00
_cell.angle_gamma   90.00
#
_symmetry.space_group_name_H-M   'P 1'
#
loop_
_entity.id
_entity.type
_entity.pdbx_description
1 polymer ?
#
loop_
_entity_poly.entity_id
_entity_poly.type
_entity_poly.pdbx_seq_one_letter_code
_entity_poly.pdbx_strand_id
1 'polypeptide(L)'
;MSPLGPGDVACWVLKSTRPPELIEPGWRVGTARELTRCVRRSYRLDLVRPGQPCLLWISGRTAPGVHALGEVTGEAEERDGGPVVAVRLTRLPSPVARADLLADPAARDAEVLRMPAGSNPSWLSPEQYAAVLAHLPPRPDAALGPWPT
;
A
#
# COMPACT_ATOMS: atom_id res chain seq x y z
N MET A 1 16.62 14.97 -7.80
CA MET A 1 15.36 14.26 -8.09
C MET A 1 14.33 15.29 -8.50
N SER A 2 13.72 15.14 -9.67
CA SER A 2 12.64 16.02 -10.11
C SER A 2 11.42 15.87 -9.20
N PRO A 3 10.60 16.91 -9.01
CA PRO A 3 9.33 16.79 -8.32
C PRO A 3 8.42 15.79 -9.05
N LEU A 4 7.60 15.06 -8.30
CA LEU A 4 6.62 14.13 -8.85
C LEU A 4 5.49 14.90 -9.54
N GLY A 5 5.10 14.42 -10.72
CA GLY A 5 3.86 14.79 -11.39
C GLY A 5 2.76 13.73 -11.18
N PRO A 6 1.49 14.05 -11.55
CA PRO A 6 0.38 13.11 -11.43
C PRO A 6 0.58 11.79 -12.18
N GLY A 7 1.27 11.80 -13.32
CA GLY A 7 1.51 10.58 -14.13
C GLY A 7 2.60 9.65 -13.56
N ASP A 8 3.38 10.12 -12.58
CA ASP A 8 4.45 9.33 -11.98
C ASP A 8 3.91 8.36 -10.91
N VAL A 9 2.75 8.66 -10.31
CA VAL A 9 2.21 7.91 -9.18
C VAL A 9 1.09 6.99 -9.63
N ALA A 10 1.35 5.69 -9.64
CA ALA A 10 0.31 4.68 -9.84
C ALA A 10 -0.31 4.17 -8.54
N CYS A 11 0.44 4.24 -7.42
CA CYS A 11 -0.05 3.79 -6.13
C CYS A 11 0.62 4.54 -4.97
N TRP A 12 -0.18 4.98 -4.01
CA TRP A 12 0.31 5.59 -2.76
C TRP A 12 0.68 4.52 -1.73
N VAL A 13 1.80 4.70 -1.05
CA VAL A 13 2.30 3.78 -0.02
C VAL A 13 2.13 4.40 1.35
N LEU A 14 1.30 3.75 2.17
CA LEU A 14 1.02 4.15 3.56
C LEU A 14 1.68 3.18 4.52
N LYS A 15 2.69 3.64 5.23
CA LYS A 15 3.49 2.84 6.16
C LYS A 15 2.83 2.73 7.53
N SER A 16 3.07 1.59 8.18
CA SER A 16 2.76 1.33 9.59
C SER A 16 3.84 0.43 10.19
N THR A 17 4.11 0.57 11.48
CA THR A 17 4.88 -0.42 12.27
C THR A 17 3.98 -1.43 12.96
N ARG A 18 2.67 -1.16 13.02
CA ARG A 18 1.66 -2.07 13.55
C ARG A 18 1.09 -2.94 12.43
N PRO A 19 1.02 -4.27 12.59
CA PRO A 19 0.37 -5.16 11.62
C PRO A 19 -1.16 -4.94 11.60
N PRO A 20 -1.88 -5.45 10.57
CA PRO A 20 -3.30 -5.19 10.37
C PRO A 20 -4.19 -5.45 11.60
N GLU A 21 -3.98 -6.56 12.31
CA GLU A 21 -4.76 -6.91 13.52
C GLU A 21 -4.58 -5.94 14.69
N LEU A 22 -3.48 -5.18 14.73
CA LEU A 22 -3.25 -4.12 15.72
C LEU A 22 -3.64 -2.73 15.21
N ILE A 23 -3.86 -2.57 13.90
CA ILE A 23 -4.43 -1.34 13.33
C ILE A 23 -5.95 -1.34 13.55
N GLU A 24 -6.60 -2.44 13.16
CA GLU A 24 -8.04 -2.63 13.25
C GLU A 24 -8.33 -4.04 13.81
N PRO A 25 -8.66 -4.15 15.11
CA PRO A 25 -8.99 -5.42 15.74
C PRO A 25 -10.11 -6.16 14.99
N GLY A 26 -9.89 -7.44 14.67
CA GLY A 26 -10.87 -8.24 13.93
C GLY A 26 -10.91 -7.97 12.42
N TRP A 27 -9.93 -7.26 11.85
CA TRP A 27 -9.79 -7.12 10.40
C TRP A 27 -9.46 -8.48 9.74
N ARG A 28 -10.50 -9.12 9.20
CA ARG A 28 -10.41 -10.43 8.53
C ARG A 28 -9.73 -10.31 7.17
N VAL A 29 -8.96 -11.33 6.82
CA VAL A 29 -8.41 -11.52 5.47
C VAL A 29 -9.52 -11.41 4.42
N GLY A 30 -9.22 -10.76 3.30
CA GLY A 30 -10.14 -10.57 2.18
C GLY A 30 -11.24 -9.53 2.42
N THR A 31 -11.33 -8.94 3.63
CA THR A 31 -12.33 -7.91 3.92
C THR A 31 -11.74 -6.51 3.85
N ALA A 32 -12.53 -5.57 3.34
CA ALA A 32 -12.17 -4.16 3.29
C ALA A 32 -12.45 -3.45 4.62
N ARG A 33 -11.63 -2.45 4.95
CA ARG A 33 -11.82 -1.53 6.07
C ARG A 33 -11.52 -0.10 5.64
N GLU A 34 -12.38 0.82 6.06
CA GLU A 34 -12.12 2.26 5.99
C GLU A 34 -11.16 2.62 7.12
N LEU A 35 -10.09 3.34 6.79
CA LEU A 35 -9.06 3.76 7.72
C LEU A 35 -8.65 5.20 7.44
N THR A 36 -8.25 5.90 8.51
CA THR A 36 -7.60 7.20 8.41
C THR A 36 -6.11 7.04 8.70
N ARG A 37 -5.26 7.53 7.81
CA ARG A 37 -3.80 7.40 7.93
C ARG A 37 -3.13 8.76 7.99
N CYS A 38 -2.28 8.96 9.00
CA CYS A 38 -1.41 10.12 9.10
C CYS A 38 -0.42 10.15 7.94
N VAL A 39 -0.28 11.32 7.34
CA VAL A 39 0.68 11.63 6.29
C VAL A 39 1.50 12.86 6.69
N ARG A 40 2.63 13.08 6.02
CA ARG A 40 3.45 14.25 6.24
C ARG A 40 3.06 15.34 5.25
N ARG A 41 2.92 16.57 5.77
CA ARG A 41 2.72 17.76 4.96
C ARG A 41 3.84 17.87 3.91
N SER A 42 3.46 17.88 2.64
CA SER A 42 4.35 18.03 1.49
C SER A 42 3.52 18.34 0.25
N TYR A 43 4.15 18.82 -0.83
CA TYR A 43 3.49 19.05 -2.12
C TYR A 43 2.81 17.80 -2.68
N ARG A 44 3.23 16.60 -2.25
CA ARG A 44 2.63 15.33 -2.71
C ARG A 44 1.16 15.21 -2.33
N LEU A 45 0.73 15.87 -1.26
CA LEU A 45 -0.67 15.86 -0.84
C LEU A 45 -1.57 16.51 -1.91
N ASP A 46 -1.05 17.50 -2.64
CA ASP A 46 -1.75 18.13 -3.77
C ASP A 46 -1.91 17.18 -4.97
N LEU A 47 -1.25 16.02 -4.97
CA LEU A 47 -1.36 14.97 -6.00
C LEU A 47 -2.29 13.82 -5.59
N VAL A 48 -2.65 13.73 -4.31
CA VAL A 48 -3.53 12.68 -3.77
C VAL A 48 -4.97 12.97 -4.19
N ARG A 49 -5.63 12.02 -4.82
CA ARG A 49 -7.03 12.11 -5.25
C ARG A 49 -7.81 10.85 -4.87
N PRO A 50 -9.10 10.98 -4.50
CA PRO A 50 -9.99 9.83 -4.35
C PRO A 50 -9.98 8.92 -5.58
N GLY A 51 -10.09 7.62 -5.36
CA GLY A 51 -10.03 6.57 -6.38
C GLY A 51 -8.63 6.15 -6.81
N GLN A 52 -7.56 6.87 -6.39
CA GLN A 52 -6.20 6.44 -6.67
C GLN A 52 -5.84 5.18 -5.87
N PRO A 53 -5.13 4.20 -6.47
CA PRO A 53 -4.66 3.04 -5.75
C PRO A 53 -3.77 3.42 -4.57
N CYS A 54 -3.92 2.67 -3.47
CA CYS A 54 -3.00 2.75 -2.35
C CYS A 54 -2.77 1.38 -1.71
N LEU A 55 -1.71 1.29 -0.92
CA LEU A 55 -1.36 0.07 -0.20
C LEU A 55 -0.90 0.35 1.23
N LEU A 56 -1.08 -0.65 2.09
CA LEU A 56 -0.54 -0.68 3.44
C LEU A 56 0.80 -1.41 3.45
N TRP A 57 1.86 -0.67 3.73
CA TRP A 57 3.19 -1.21 3.94
C TRP A 57 3.47 -1.40 5.43
N ILE A 58 3.79 -2.62 5.85
CA ILE A 58 4.26 -2.89 7.20
C ILE A 58 5.78 -2.85 7.21
N SER A 59 6.33 -1.95 8.02
CA SER A 59 7.76 -1.83 8.30
C SER A 59 8.14 -2.64 9.53
N GLY A 60 9.44 -2.95 9.68
CA GLY A 60 9.98 -3.63 10.86
C GLY A 60 10.62 -4.97 10.51
N ARG A 61 10.82 -5.80 11.54
CA ARG A 61 11.51 -7.10 11.40
C ARG A 61 10.57 -8.26 11.07
N THR A 62 9.31 -8.19 11.52
CA THR A 62 8.34 -9.27 11.35
C THR A 62 7.50 -9.04 10.11
N ALA A 63 7.65 -9.92 9.11
CA ALA A 63 6.91 -9.90 7.85
C ALA A 63 6.80 -8.50 7.18
N PRO A 64 7.91 -7.76 6.99
CA PRO A 64 7.84 -6.47 6.32
C PRO A 64 7.40 -6.63 4.86
N GLY A 65 6.59 -5.71 4.37
CA GLY A 65 6.06 -5.77 3.01
C GLY A 65 4.65 -5.19 2.88
N VAL A 66 3.93 -5.58 1.83
CA VAL A 66 2.56 -5.10 1.55
C VAL A 66 1.55 -6.05 2.18
N HIS A 67 0.68 -5.53 3.05
CA HIS A 67 -0.31 -6.34 3.78
C HIS A 67 -1.76 -6.08 3.35
N ALA A 68 -2.02 -4.95 2.70
CA ALA A 68 -3.33 -4.62 2.20
C ALA A 68 -3.22 -3.74 0.94
N LEU A 69 -4.20 -3.87 0.05
CA LEU A 69 -4.37 -3.07 -1.14
C LEU A 69 -5.74 -2.40 -1.14
N GLY A 70 -5.85 -1.27 -1.82
CA GLY A 70 -7.13 -0.61 -2.03
C GLY A 70 -6.97 0.76 -2.64
N GLU A 71 -7.70 1.73 -2.13
CA GLU A 71 -7.80 3.05 -2.74
C GLU A 71 -7.93 4.16 -1.71
N VAL A 72 -7.55 5.36 -2.13
CA VAL A 72 -7.83 6.60 -1.42
C VAL A 72 -9.31 6.92 -1.58
N THR A 73 -9.99 7.22 -0.46
CA THR A 73 -11.44 7.52 -0.47
C THR A 73 -11.76 9.00 -0.25
N GLY A 74 -10.77 9.80 0.17
CA GLY A 74 -10.91 11.25 0.37
C GLY A 74 -9.63 12.01 0.04
N GLU A 75 -9.74 13.33 -0.15
CA GLU A 75 -8.56 14.19 -0.27
C GLU A 75 -7.76 14.23 1.04
N ALA A 76 -6.55 14.80 0.99
CA ALA A 76 -5.79 15.02 2.22
C ALA A 76 -6.46 16.13 3.04
N GLU A 77 -6.71 15.85 4.31
CA GLU A 77 -7.39 16.77 5.21
C GLU A 77 -6.51 17.11 6.41
N GLU A 78 -6.53 18.37 6.87
CA GLU A 78 -5.88 18.75 8.12
C GLU A 78 -6.71 18.26 9.33
N ARG A 79 -6.02 17.71 10.33
CA ARG A 79 -6.57 17.31 11.62
C ARG A 79 -5.60 17.68 12.74
N ASP A 80 -6.07 17.61 13.98
CA ASP A 80 -5.20 17.77 15.16
C ASP A 80 -4.09 16.70 15.12
N GLY A 81 -2.84 17.15 15.01
CA GLY A 81 -1.66 16.29 14.88
C GLY A 81 -1.10 16.17 13.45
N GLY A 82 -1.73 16.81 12.46
CA GLY A 82 -1.22 16.93 11.08
C GLY A 82 -2.17 16.37 10.01
N PRO A 83 -1.75 16.37 8.74
CA PRO A 83 -2.61 15.94 7.65
C PRO A 83 -2.84 14.44 7.67
N VAL A 84 -4.04 14.04 7.24
CA VAL A 84 -4.49 12.65 7.13
C VAL A 84 -5.10 12.39 5.76
N VAL A 85 -5.15 11.12 5.36
CA VAL A 85 -5.91 10.65 4.20
C VAL A 85 -6.86 9.52 4.61
N ALA A 86 -8.07 9.55 4.08
CA ALA A 86 -9.03 8.45 4.20
C ALA A 86 -8.76 7.41 3.11
N VAL A 87 -8.77 6.13 3.47
CA VAL A 87 -8.52 5.01 2.56
C VAL A 87 -9.42 3.83 2.86
N ARG A 88 -9.75 3.07 1.83
CA ARG A 88 -10.37 1.76 1.93
C ARG A 88 -9.36 0.70 1.54
N LEU A 89 -9.01 -0.18 2.47
CA LEU A 89 -7.97 -1.20 2.28
C LEU A 89 -8.54 -2.60 2.51
N THR A 90 -8.18 -3.55 1.66
CA THR A 90 -8.52 -4.97 1.76
C THR A 90 -7.30 -5.77 2.19
N ARG A 91 -7.42 -6.51 3.30
CA ARG A 91 -6.33 -7.30 3.87
C ARG A 91 -6.00 -8.49 2.97
N LEU A 92 -4.72 -8.67 2.65
CA LEU A 92 -4.23 -9.81 1.88
C LEU A 92 -4.19 -11.09 2.72
N PRO A 93 -4.38 -12.28 2.11
CA PRO A 93 -4.26 -13.57 2.81
C PRO A 93 -2.82 -13.85 3.27
N SER A 94 -1.84 -13.42 2.48
CA SER A 94 -0.43 -13.36 2.86
C SER A 94 0.16 -12.04 2.34
N PRO A 95 1.14 -11.46 3.05
CA PRO A 95 1.77 -10.23 2.59
C PRO A 95 2.65 -10.48 1.37
N VAL A 96 2.75 -9.51 0.48
CA VAL A 96 3.84 -9.46 -0.51
C VAL A 96 5.11 -9.09 0.25
N ALA A 97 6.09 -9.99 0.31
CA ALA A 97 7.24 -9.80 1.18
C ALA A 97 8.18 -8.73 0.62
N ARG A 98 8.77 -7.94 1.53
CA ARG A 98 9.82 -6.97 1.18
C ARG A 98 10.99 -7.63 0.43
N ALA A 99 11.34 -8.87 0.78
CA ALA A 99 12.44 -9.60 0.14
C ALA A 99 12.16 -9.87 -1.35
N ASP A 100 10.94 -10.28 -1.67
CA ASP A 100 10.52 -10.54 -3.05
C ASP A 100 10.59 -9.26 -3.90
N LEU A 101 10.10 -8.15 -3.35
CA LEU A 101 10.17 -6.84 -4.02
C LEU A 101 11.60 -6.30 -4.17
N LEU A 102 12.54 -6.69 -3.31
CA LEU A 102 13.95 -6.35 -3.46
C LEU A 102 14.64 -7.20 -4.53
N ALA A 103 14.19 -8.45 -4.71
CA ALA A 103 14.69 -9.35 -5.75
C ALA A 103 14.13 -9.00 -7.14
N ASP A 104 12.96 -8.37 -7.19
CA ASP A 104 12.32 -7.94 -8.42
C ASP A 104 12.98 -6.67 -9.02
N PRO A 105 13.55 -6.73 -10.24
CA PRO A 105 14.19 -5.58 -10.88
C PRO A 105 13.27 -4.38 -11.09
N ALA A 106 11.98 -4.60 -11.31
CA ALA A 106 10.99 -3.53 -11.52
C ALA A 106 10.62 -2.83 -10.21
N ALA A 107 10.67 -3.53 -9.08
CA ALA A 107 10.26 -2.99 -7.78
C ALA A 107 11.41 -2.52 -6.88
N ARG A 108 12.63 -3.07 -7.02
CA ARG A 108 13.75 -2.86 -6.07
C ARG A 108 14.11 -1.40 -5.80
N ASP A 109 13.86 -0.53 -6.77
CA ASP A 109 14.14 0.91 -6.70
C ASP A 109 12.95 1.75 -6.22
N ALA A 110 11.87 1.12 -5.75
CA ALA A 110 10.76 1.80 -5.10
C ALA A 110 11.24 2.62 -3.89
N GLU A 111 10.65 3.80 -3.71
CA GLU A 111 11.07 4.74 -2.66
C GLU A 111 10.97 4.12 -1.25
N VAL A 112 9.92 3.33 -0.99
CA VAL A 112 9.75 2.63 0.29
C VAL A 112 10.87 1.63 0.61
N LEU A 113 11.53 1.07 -0.42
CA LEU A 113 12.64 0.13 -0.27
C LEU A 113 13.98 0.84 -0.08
N ARG A 114 14.25 1.86 -0.92
CA ARG A 114 15.51 2.64 -0.88
C ARG A 114 15.59 3.60 0.30
N MET A 115 14.43 4.09 0.78
CA MET A 115 14.33 5.02 1.92
C MET A 115 13.38 4.46 3.00
N PRO A 116 13.79 3.43 3.76
CA PRO A 116 12.93 2.80 4.76
C PRO A 116 12.39 3.79 5.81
N ALA A 117 13.22 4.75 6.22
CA ALA A 117 12.87 5.81 7.18
C ALA A 117 12.07 6.98 6.58
N GLY A 118 11.75 6.96 5.28
CA GLY A 118 10.96 8.01 4.63
C GLY A 118 9.54 8.10 5.18
N SER A 119 9.01 9.32 5.32
CA SER A 119 7.66 9.59 5.83
C SER A 119 6.56 9.15 4.85
N ASN A 120 5.33 9.03 5.36
CA ASN A 120 4.14 8.91 4.51
C ASN A 120 3.78 10.26 3.85
N PRO A 121 3.14 10.26 2.67
CA PRO A 121 3.01 9.11 1.81
C PRO A 121 4.30 8.89 1.01
N SER A 122 4.67 7.62 0.85
CA SER A 122 5.58 7.21 -0.23
C SER A 122 4.75 6.79 -1.45
N TRP A 123 5.36 6.33 -2.53
CA TRP A 123 4.68 6.09 -3.80
C TRP A 123 5.34 4.98 -4.61
N LEU A 124 4.60 4.44 -5.58
CA LEU A 124 5.08 3.53 -6.61
C LEU A 124 4.77 4.09 -8.00
N SER A 125 5.70 3.92 -8.92
CA SER A 125 5.47 4.12 -10.36
C SER A 125 4.52 3.06 -10.93
N PRO A 126 4.00 3.24 -12.16
CA PRO A 126 3.19 2.22 -12.83
C PRO A 126 3.86 0.84 -12.88
N GLU A 127 5.14 0.79 -13.25
CA GLU A 127 5.91 -0.45 -13.34
C GLU A 127 6.11 -1.11 -11.96
N GLN A 128 6.44 -0.32 -10.94
CA GLN A 128 6.62 -0.80 -9.57
C GLN A 128 5.31 -1.33 -8.98
N TYR A 129 4.19 -0.66 -9.25
CA TYR A 129 2.90 -1.12 -8.78
C TYR A 129 2.47 -2.40 -9.50
N ALA A 130 2.69 -2.50 -10.81
CA ALA A 130 2.44 -3.73 -11.55
C ALA A 130 3.25 -4.92 -11.00
N ALA A 131 4.52 -4.70 -10.63
CA ALA A 131 5.34 -5.71 -9.98
C ALA A 131 4.73 -6.18 -8.64
N VAL A 132 4.26 -5.25 -7.78
CA VAL A 132 3.55 -5.61 -6.54
C VAL A 132 2.32 -6.49 -6.83
N LEU A 133 1.54 -6.16 -7.86
CA LEU A 133 0.36 -6.94 -8.25
C LEU A 133 0.74 -8.34 -8.75
N ALA A 134 1.86 -8.48 -9.46
CA ALA A 134 2.35 -9.77 -9.95
C ALA A 134 2.80 -10.72 -8.82
N HIS A 135 3.21 -10.17 -7.67
CA HIS A 135 3.57 -10.94 -6.47
C HIS A 135 2.39 -11.26 -5.56
N LEU A 136 1.17 -10.86 -5.91
CA LEU A 136 0.03 -11.16 -5.07
C LEU A 136 -0.19 -12.67 -4.97
N PRO A 137 -0.51 -13.18 -3.76
CA PRO A 137 -0.87 -14.57 -3.63
C PRO A 137 -2.09 -14.89 -4.51
N PRO A 138 -2.15 -16.10 -5.08
CA PRO A 138 -3.32 -16.52 -5.85
C PRO A 138 -4.57 -16.36 -4.98
N ARG A 139 -5.62 -15.79 -5.58
CA ARG A 139 -6.90 -15.59 -4.91
C ARG A 139 -7.40 -16.97 -4.46
N PRO A 140 -7.89 -17.15 -3.22
CA PRO A 140 -8.45 -18.43 -2.76
C PRO A 140 -9.50 -18.99 -3.74
N ASP A 141 -10.26 -18.10 -4.36
CA ASP A 141 -11.32 -18.39 -5.32
C ASP A 141 -10.81 -18.88 -6.69
N ALA A 142 -9.52 -18.72 -7.00
CA ALA A 142 -8.92 -19.14 -8.26
C ALA A 142 -8.43 -20.60 -8.25
N ALA A 143 -8.35 -21.22 -7.07
CA ALA A 143 -7.78 -22.57 -6.91
C ALA A 143 -8.80 -23.72 -7.09
N LEU A 144 -10.09 -23.42 -7.24
CA LEU A 144 -11.14 -24.43 -7.37
C LEU A 144 -12.00 -24.17 -8.62
N GLY A 145 -11.42 -24.42 -9.80
CA GLY A 145 -12.18 -24.64 -11.04
C GLY A 145 -12.91 -25.99 -11.02
N PRO A 146 -13.96 -26.19 -11.84
CA PRO A 146 -14.89 -27.30 -11.70
C PRO A 146 -14.23 -28.61 -12.10
N TRP A 147 -14.40 -29.65 -11.28
CA TRP A 147 -13.97 -31.00 -11.61
C TRP A 147 -14.72 -31.52 -12.84
N PRO A 148 -14.04 -32.10 -13.84
CA PRO A 148 -14.70 -32.92 -14.85
C PRO A 148 -14.96 -34.32 -14.27
N THR A 149 -16.22 -34.77 -14.35
CA THR A 149 -16.55 -36.19 -14.51
C THR A 149 -16.76 -36.48 -15.97
#